data_AF-A0A2N2GH52-F1
#
_entry.id   AF-A0A2N2GH52-F1
#
_cell.length_a   1.000
_cell.length_b   1.000
_cell.length_c   1.000
_cell.angle_alpha   90.00
_cell.angle_beta   90.00
_cell.angle_gamma   90.00
#
_symmetry.space_group_name_H-M   'P 1'
#
loop_
_entity.id
_entity.type
_entity.pdbx_description
1 polymer ?
#
loop_
_entity_poly.entity_id
_entity_poly.type
_entity_poly.pdbx_seq_one_letter_code
_entity_poly.pdbx_strand_id
1 'polypeptide(L)'
;MKLTILIIDVDGCLPDAKLNSSHRKKMVCMKNNKDRFGKAICACLMMILITVAGPLSVQADMAPRMTDILITNNTGNVLLYARLVDCFKKEMETAILAGVPAVFTIQLDVYQERSYLWNKHVVSKEIRRIIKYDNLKKIFSITTNSDSQPVILQDFESAQKAMADLNGISVIPISYLSKGHNYNARIKVKIDKVRLPFNMEYVLFFVSLWDFETPLYKIRFSY
;
A
#
# COMPACT_ATOMS: atom_id res chain seq x y z
N MET A 1 14.62 26.54 -16.09
CA MET A 1 15.72 25.55 -16.04
C MET A 1 15.42 24.44 -17.04
N LYS A 2 16.02 24.51 -18.23
CA LYS A 2 15.91 23.52 -19.30
C LYS A 2 17.13 22.60 -19.18
N LEU A 3 16.90 21.29 -19.11
CA LEU A 3 17.96 20.29 -19.06
C LEU A 3 18.33 19.90 -20.50
N THR A 4 19.56 20.21 -20.87
CA THR A 4 20.21 19.90 -22.15
C THR A 4 20.61 18.43 -22.19
N ILE A 5 20.20 17.70 -23.23
CA ILE A 5 20.77 16.39 -23.56
C ILE A 5 21.44 16.51 -24.93
N LEU A 6 22.76 16.35 -24.92
CA LEU A 6 23.65 16.21 -26.07
C LEU A 6 23.34 14.88 -26.79
N ILE A 7 22.99 14.96 -28.07
CA ILE A 7 23.05 13.81 -28.98
C ILE A 7 24.35 13.95 -29.76
N ILE A 8 25.20 12.94 -29.65
CA ILE A 8 26.46 12.81 -30.36
C ILE A 8 26.15 12.36 -31.79
N ASP A 9 26.65 13.14 -32.74
CA ASP A 9 26.56 13.00 -34.18
C ASP A 9 27.70 12.09 -34.66
N VAL A 10 27.39 10.98 -35.35
CA VAL A 10 28.34 10.22 -36.18
C VAL A 10 27.56 9.57 -37.31
N ASP A 11 27.55 10.20 -38.47
CA ASP A 11 27.98 9.55 -39.72
C ASP A 11 27.97 10.59 -40.84
N GLY A 12 29.16 11.11 -41.12
CA GLY A 12 29.44 11.93 -42.28
C GLY A 12 29.64 11.06 -43.52
N CYS A 13 28.98 11.44 -44.62
CA CYS A 13 29.54 11.39 -45.97
C CYS A 13 28.62 12.13 -46.96
N LEU A 14 29.01 13.36 -47.31
CA LEU A 14 28.71 14.01 -48.62
C LEU A 14 29.80 13.55 -49.63
N PRO A 15 29.73 13.83 -50.95
CA PRO A 15 28.79 14.66 -51.73
C PRO A 15 28.18 13.85 -52.93
N ASP A 16 27.27 14.30 -53.80
CA ASP A 16 27.38 15.42 -54.75
C ASP A 16 26.12 15.53 -55.64
N ALA A 17 25.95 16.74 -56.19
CA ALA A 17 25.46 17.05 -57.53
C ALA A 17 23.98 16.83 -57.96
N LYS A 18 23.29 17.98 -58.02
CA LYS A 18 22.44 18.50 -59.10
C LYS A 18 21.29 17.65 -59.68
N LEU A 19 20.09 18.10 -59.34
CA LEU A 19 18.88 18.02 -60.15
C LEU A 19 19.10 18.56 -61.58
N ASN A 20 18.85 17.74 -62.60
CA ASN A 20 18.36 18.22 -63.89
C ASN A 20 17.31 17.24 -64.47
N SER A 21 16.39 17.88 -65.16
CA SER A 21 15.14 17.49 -65.76
C SER A 21 15.12 16.27 -66.71
N SER A 22 13.89 15.78 -66.85
CA SER A 22 13.25 15.40 -68.12
C SER A 22 13.44 14.00 -68.71
N HIS A 23 12.28 13.34 -68.85
CA HIS A 23 11.88 12.35 -69.87
C HIS A 23 12.40 10.89 -69.85
N ARG A 24 11.39 10.01 -69.68
CA ARG A 24 11.12 8.75 -70.40
C ARG A 24 12.20 7.64 -70.37
N LYS A 25 11.89 6.52 -69.71
CA LYS A 25 11.30 5.29 -70.34
C LYS A 25 11.17 4.16 -69.30
N LYS A 26 10.05 3.43 -69.45
CA LYS A 26 9.72 2.19 -68.72
C LYS A 26 10.88 1.19 -68.79
N MET A 27 11.28 0.69 -67.62
CA MET A 27 11.90 -0.64 -67.50
C MET A 27 10.91 -1.51 -66.72
N VAL A 28 10.31 -2.48 -67.43
CA VAL A 28 9.57 -3.56 -66.80
C VAL A 28 10.60 -4.43 -66.11
N CYS A 29 10.61 -4.42 -64.78
CA CYS A 29 11.44 -5.33 -63.99
C CYS A 29 10.53 -6.28 -63.22
N MET A 30 10.83 -7.57 -63.34
CA MET A 30 10.10 -8.70 -62.81
C MET A 30 9.69 -8.49 -61.35
N LYS A 31 8.39 -8.60 -61.07
CA LYS A 31 7.80 -8.49 -59.75
C LYS A 31 8.22 -9.70 -58.91
N ASN A 32 9.31 -9.52 -58.16
CA ASN A 32 9.86 -10.52 -57.26
C ASN A 32 8.87 -10.80 -56.12
N ASN A 33 8.38 -12.03 -56.02
CA ASN A 33 7.35 -12.44 -55.05
C ASN A 33 7.87 -12.48 -53.58
N LYS A 34 9.14 -12.12 -53.36
CA LYS A 34 9.83 -12.10 -52.07
C LYS A 34 9.36 -10.95 -51.16
N ASP A 35 8.89 -9.85 -51.76
CA ASP A 35 8.46 -8.65 -51.01
C ASP A 35 7.05 -8.78 -50.42
N ARG A 36 6.23 -9.72 -50.93
CA ARG A 36 4.90 -10.00 -50.37
C ARG A 36 4.98 -10.84 -49.10
N PHE A 37 5.95 -11.75 -49.03
CA PHE A 37 6.12 -12.65 -47.88
C PHE A 37 6.71 -11.90 -46.66
N GLY A 38 7.70 -11.02 -46.88
CA GLY A 38 8.25 -10.17 -45.81
C GLY A 38 7.23 -9.17 -45.25
N LYS A 39 6.39 -8.58 -46.11
CA LYS A 39 5.30 -7.68 -45.66
C LYS A 39 4.21 -8.42 -44.88
N ALA A 40 3.88 -9.65 -45.27
CA ALA A 40 2.92 -10.48 -44.55
C ALA A 40 3.46 -10.92 -43.17
N ILE A 41 4.74 -11.29 -43.08
CA ILE A 41 5.39 -11.65 -41.82
C ILE A 41 5.48 -10.45 -40.87
N CYS A 42 5.87 -9.27 -41.37
CA CYS A 42 5.88 -8.04 -40.56
C CYS A 42 4.48 -7.62 -40.12
N ALA A 43 3.45 -7.80 -40.95
CA ALA A 43 2.07 -7.51 -40.58
C ALA A 43 1.55 -8.47 -39.51
N CYS A 44 1.88 -9.77 -39.59
CA CYS A 44 1.54 -10.75 -38.56
C CYS A 44 2.31 -10.51 -37.25
N LEU A 45 3.59 -10.12 -37.31
CA LEU A 45 4.37 -9.74 -36.13
C LEU A 45 3.81 -8.48 -35.45
N MET A 46 3.40 -7.47 -36.21
CA MET A 46 2.71 -6.29 -35.65
C MET A 46 1.35 -6.66 -35.04
N MET A 47 0.58 -7.54 -35.68
CA MET A 47 -0.75 -7.93 -35.20
C MET A 47 -0.67 -8.82 -33.94
N ILE A 48 0.38 -9.61 -33.79
CA ILE A 48 0.69 -10.35 -32.55
C ILE A 48 1.17 -9.41 -31.43
N LEU A 49 1.92 -8.36 -31.74
CA LEU A 49 2.37 -7.38 -30.74
C LEU A 49 1.22 -6.57 -30.13
N ILE A 50 0.18 -6.29 -30.92
CA ILE A 50 -1.01 -5.52 -30.48
C ILE A 50 -1.96 -6.38 -29.62
N THR A 51 -1.98 -7.70 -29.80
CA THR A 51 -2.87 -8.60 -29.02
C THR A 51 -2.35 -8.94 -27.62
N VAL A 52 -1.06 -8.75 -27.36
CA VAL A 52 -0.47 -8.92 -26.01
C VAL A 52 -0.56 -7.64 -25.17
N ALA A 53 -0.86 -6.49 -25.79
CA ALA A 53 -1.09 -5.22 -25.10
C ALA A 53 -2.57 -5.03 -24.71
N GLY A 54 -3.21 -6.07 -24.20
CA GLY A 54 -4.51 -5.92 -23.54
C GLY A 54 -4.38 -4.91 -22.39
N PRO A 55 -5.42 -4.11 -22.08
CA PRO A 55 -5.35 -3.19 -20.95
C PRO A 55 -5.09 -4.01 -19.70
N LEU A 56 -3.88 -3.89 -19.16
CA LEU A 56 -3.63 -4.23 -17.77
C LEU A 56 -4.51 -3.25 -17.00
N SER A 57 -5.69 -3.72 -16.63
CA SER A 57 -6.48 -3.11 -15.58
C SER A 57 -5.61 -3.15 -14.34
N VAL A 58 -4.78 -2.12 -14.16
CA VAL A 58 -4.14 -1.82 -12.90
C VAL A 58 -5.29 -1.47 -11.98
N GLN A 59 -5.87 -2.49 -11.36
CA GLN A 59 -6.68 -2.30 -10.18
C GLN A 59 -5.77 -1.56 -9.23
N ALA A 60 -6.10 -0.28 -9.00
CA ALA A 60 -5.43 0.52 -8.01
C ALA A 60 -5.61 -0.22 -6.68
N ASP A 61 -4.61 -1.00 -6.28
CA ASP A 61 -4.60 -1.68 -5.00
C ASP A 61 -4.53 -0.56 -3.96
N MET A 62 -5.68 -0.28 -3.35
CA MET A 62 -5.79 0.79 -2.37
C MET A 62 -4.97 0.36 -1.17
N ALA A 63 -3.83 1.01 -1.00
CA ALA A 63 -2.92 0.68 0.08
C ALA A 63 -3.46 1.25 1.41
N PRO A 64 -3.45 0.44 2.48
CA PRO A 64 -3.89 0.86 3.80
C PRO A 64 -3.04 2.03 4.28
N ARG A 65 -3.69 3.11 4.70
CA ARG A 65 -3.01 4.31 5.18
C ARG A 65 -3.65 4.82 6.46
N MET A 66 -2.87 5.57 7.21
CA MET A 66 -3.34 6.31 8.38
C MET A 66 -3.50 7.78 8.02
N THR A 67 -4.64 8.37 8.40
CA THR A 67 -4.99 9.77 8.20
C THR A 67 -5.42 10.41 9.53
N ASP A 68 -5.59 11.73 9.53
CA ASP A 68 -6.09 12.50 10.68
C ASP A 68 -5.30 12.23 11.98
N ILE A 69 -3.97 12.08 11.84
CA ILE A 69 -3.09 11.72 12.96
C ILE A 69 -2.89 12.93 13.86
N LEU A 70 -3.25 12.79 15.12
CA LEU A 70 -3.13 13.80 16.16
C LEU A 70 -2.57 13.16 17.43
N ILE A 71 -1.59 13.81 18.03
CA ILE A 71 -1.08 13.47 19.37
C ILE A 71 -1.49 14.58 20.32
N THR A 72 -2.08 14.20 21.44
CA THR A 72 -2.46 15.10 22.53
C THR A 72 -2.06 14.50 23.87
N ASN A 73 -2.17 15.26 24.94
CA ASN A 73 -1.90 14.84 26.29
C ASN A 73 -3.14 15.06 27.16
N ASN A 74 -3.44 14.10 28.03
CA ASN A 74 -4.38 14.30 29.14
C ASN A 74 -3.59 14.46 30.45
N THR A 75 -4.27 14.34 31.60
CA THR A 75 -3.66 14.51 32.92
C THR A 75 -2.55 13.49 33.23
N GLY A 76 -2.53 12.31 32.58
CA GLY A 76 -1.60 11.23 32.92
C GLY A 76 -0.94 10.51 31.75
N ASN A 77 -1.42 10.67 30.51
CA ASN A 77 -0.97 9.94 29.34
C ASN A 77 -0.90 10.84 28.10
N VAL A 78 0.03 10.50 27.21
CA VAL A 78 -0.01 10.96 25.82
C VAL A 78 -0.96 10.03 25.05
N LEU A 79 -1.88 10.62 24.31
CA LEU A 79 -2.93 9.95 23.55
C LEU A 79 -2.72 10.17 22.05
N LEU A 80 -2.92 9.10 21.28
CA LEU A 80 -2.93 9.10 19.83
C LEU A 80 -4.35 9.01 19.32
N TYR A 81 -4.68 9.90 18.38
CA TYR A 81 -5.88 9.88 17.57
C TYR A 81 -5.47 9.71 16.12
N ALA A 82 -6.09 8.76 15.43
CA ALA A 82 -5.83 8.54 14.01
C ALA A 82 -6.99 7.76 13.38
N ARG A 83 -7.09 7.80 12.05
CA ARG A 83 -8.04 6.99 11.29
C ARG A 83 -7.30 6.12 10.29
N LEU A 84 -7.66 4.85 10.22
CA LEU A 84 -7.20 3.95 9.16
C LEU A 84 -8.16 4.03 7.97
N VAL A 85 -7.60 4.21 6.77
CA VAL A 85 -8.36 4.29 5.51
C VAL A 85 -7.84 3.20 4.58
N ASP A 86 -8.76 2.64 3.78
CA ASP A 86 -8.49 1.55 2.85
C ASP A 86 -7.85 0.31 3.52
N CYS A 87 -8.21 0.09 4.79
CA CYS A 87 -7.78 -1.07 5.58
C CYS A 87 -8.74 -2.26 5.48
N PHE A 88 -9.82 -2.16 4.70
CA PHE A 88 -10.79 -3.23 4.45
C PHE A 88 -10.88 -3.53 2.93
N LYS A 89 -10.31 -4.67 2.51
CA LYS A 89 -10.47 -5.18 1.14
C LYS A 89 -11.79 -5.97 1.03
N LYS A 90 -12.44 -5.97 -0.14
CA LYS A 90 -13.75 -6.64 -0.35
C LYS A 90 -13.75 -8.11 0.02
N GLU A 91 -12.67 -8.81 -0.30
CA GLU A 91 -12.49 -10.22 0.02
C GLU A 91 -12.38 -10.42 1.54
N MET A 92 -11.73 -9.47 2.22
CA MET A 92 -11.57 -9.46 3.67
C MET A 92 -12.91 -9.23 4.36
N GLU A 93 -13.73 -8.30 3.87
CA GLU A 93 -15.10 -8.08 4.35
C GLU A 93 -15.94 -9.34 4.23
N THR A 94 -15.88 -10.00 3.08
CA THR A 94 -16.58 -11.26 2.82
C THR A 94 -16.13 -12.35 3.80
N ALA A 95 -14.83 -12.44 4.09
CA ALA A 95 -14.29 -13.37 5.07
C ALA A 95 -14.77 -13.10 6.49
N ILE A 96 -14.83 -11.83 6.89
CA ILE A 96 -15.34 -11.42 8.21
C ILE A 96 -16.81 -11.80 8.35
N LEU A 97 -17.62 -11.54 7.32
CA LEU A 97 -19.03 -11.93 7.28
C LEU A 97 -19.23 -13.46 7.28
N ALA A 98 -18.26 -14.22 6.76
CA ALA A 98 -18.24 -15.68 6.88
C ALA A 98 -17.85 -16.17 8.29
N GLY A 99 -17.47 -15.27 9.20
CA GLY A 99 -17.09 -15.57 10.58
C GLY A 99 -15.58 -15.71 10.81
N VAL A 100 -14.75 -15.40 9.80
CA VAL A 100 -13.28 -15.41 9.94
C VAL A 100 -12.86 -14.14 10.69
N PRO A 101 -12.17 -14.24 11.84
CA PRO A 101 -11.75 -13.05 12.58
C PRO A 101 -10.65 -12.29 11.83
N ALA A 102 -10.68 -10.96 11.90
CA ALA A 102 -9.59 -10.10 11.45
C ALA A 102 -8.79 -9.56 12.63
N VAL A 103 -7.48 -9.45 12.48
CA VAL A 103 -6.57 -9.02 13.56
C VAL A 103 -5.77 -7.82 13.08
N PHE A 104 -5.90 -6.69 13.78
CA PHE A 104 -5.14 -5.47 13.52
C PHE A 104 -4.17 -5.28 14.69
N THR A 105 -2.89 -5.29 14.38
CA THR A 105 -1.79 -5.13 15.32
C THR A 105 -1.17 -3.77 15.11
N ILE A 106 -1.40 -2.89 16.07
CA ILE A 106 -0.88 -1.52 16.09
C ILE A 106 0.43 -1.56 16.86
N GLN A 107 1.53 -1.26 16.18
CA GLN A 107 2.86 -1.17 16.78
C GLN A 107 3.22 0.29 16.98
N LEU A 108 3.54 0.64 18.22
CA LEU A 108 3.85 1.99 18.64
C LEU A 108 5.17 2.00 19.40
N ASP A 109 6.12 2.81 18.93
CA ASP A 109 7.40 3.01 19.59
C ASP A 109 7.63 4.50 19.86
N VAL A 110 8.11 4.84 21.06
CA VAL A 110 8.47 6.22 21.41
C VAL A 110 9.97 6.32 21.59
N TYR A 111 10.56 7.33 20.95
CA TYR A 111 11.97 7.66 21.07
C TYR A 111 12.13 9.07 21.62
N GLN A 112 13.08 9.27 22.53
CA GLN A 112 13.52 10.59 22.97
C GLN A 112 14.57 11.11 21.97
N GLU A 113 14.35 12.31 21.43
CA GLU A 113 15.32 12.97 20.55
C GLU A 113 16.46 13.58 21.37
N ARG A 114 17.70 13.39 20.92
CA ARG A 114 18.90 13.89 21.59
C ARG A 114 19.80 14.56 20.57
N SER A 115 20.29 15.77 20.87
CA SER A 115 21.05 16.57 19.91
C SER A 115 22.46 16.03 19.62
N TYR A 116 23.04 15.26 20.55
CA TYR A 116 24.45 14.82 20.48
C TYR A 116 24.64 13.29 20.52
N LEU A 117 23.55 12.53 20.65
CA LEU A 117 23.55 11.06 20.78
C LEU A 117 22.42 10.46 19.96
N TRP A 118 22.53 9.15 19.69
CA TRP A 118 21.45 8.35 19.12
C TRP A 118 20.15 8.53 19.93
N ASN A 119 19.01 8.59 19.24
CA ASN A 119 17.71 8.68 19.87
C ASN A 119 17.52 7.52 20.85
N LYS A 120 17.15 7.83 22.09
CA LYS A 120 16.92 6.80 23.12
C LYS A 120 15.53 6.22 22.93
N HIS A 121 15.43 4.91 22.78
CA HIS A 121 14.16 4.20 22.85
C HIS A 121 13.58 4.31 24.27
N VAL A 122 12.32 4.75 24.38
CA VAL A 122 11.63 4.98 25.66
C VAL A 122 10.65 3.86 25.95
N VAL A 123 9.76 3.55 25.01
CA VAL A 123 8.77 2.47 25.15
C VAL A 123 8.44 1.87 23.79
N SER A 124 8.15 0.57 23.79
CA SER A 124 7.52 -0.15 22.68
C SER A 124 6.22 -0.75 23.18
N LYS A 125 5.14 -0.57 22.42
CA LYS A 125 3.80 -1.03 22.77
C LYS A 125 3.14 -1.66 21.56
N GLU A 126 2.50 -2.80 21.80
CA GLU A 126 1.70 -3.50 20.80
C GLU A 126 0.25 -3.60 21.27
N ILE A 127 -0.67 -3.11 20.43
CA ILE A 127 -2.11 -3.15 20.68
C ILE A 127 -2.75 -4.01 19.62
N ARG A 128 -3.40 -5.07 20.06
CA ARG A 128 -4.06 -6.04 19.18
C ARG A 128 -5.56 -5.86 19.28
N ARG A 129 -6.18 -5.48 18.16
CA ARG A 129 -7.63 -5.38 18.00
C ARG A 129 -8.10 -6.53 17.12
N ILE A 130 -9.21 -7.16 17.49
CA ILE A 130 -9.77 -8.30 16.77
C ILE A 130 -11.23 -8.02 16.49
N ILE A 131 -11.65 -8.05 15.22
CA ILE A 131 -13.06 -8.01 14.83
C ILE A 131 -13.51 -9.40 14.42
N LYS A 132 -14.64 -9.84 14.96
CA LYS A 132 -15.25 -11.14 14.66
C LYS A 132 -16.76 -10.99 14.50
N TYR A 133 -17.30 -11.61 13.47
CA TYR A 133 -18.75 -11.78 13.29
C TYR A 133 -19.24 -13.08 13.94
N ASP A 134 -20.32 -12.99 14.70
CA ASP A 134 -21.04 -14.14 15.27
C ASP A 134 -22.29 -14.42 14.42
N ASN A 135 -22.26 -15.50 13.65
CA ASN A 135 -23.36 -15.90 12.76
C ASN A 135 -24.65 -16.26 13.51
N LEU A 136 -24.55 -16.75 14.75
CA LEU A 136 -25.72 -17.17 15.54
C LEU A 136 -26.44 -15.95 16.11
N LYS A 137 -25.65 -15.01 16.65
CA LYS A 137 -26.17 -13.79 17.27
C LYS A 137 -26.35 -12.65 16.27
N LYS A 138 -25.81 -12.77 15.05
CA LYS A 138 -25.77 -11.74 14.01
C LYS A 138 -25.19 -10.41 14.50
N ILE A 139 -24.10 -10.49 15.25
CA ILE A 139 -23.40 -9.33 15.82
C ILE A 139 -21.91 -9.37 15.51
N PHE A 140 -21.31 -8.19 15.40
CA PHE A 140 -19.88 -7.99 15.39
C PHE A 140 -19.38 -7.75 16.82
N SER A 141 -18.27 -8.39 17.16
CA SER A 141 -17.55 -8.20 18.40
C SER A 141 -16.15 -7.70 18.10
N ILE A 142 -15.76 -6.60 18.73
CA ILE A 142 -14.42 -6.03 18.64
C ILE A 142 -13.75 -6.17 20.00
N THR A 143 -12.65 -6.92 20.06
CA THR A 143 -11.88 -7.13 21.28
C THR A 143 -10.52 -6.45 21.14
N THR A 144 -10.15 -5.62 22.11
CA THR A 144 -8.82 -4.99 22.19
C THR A 144 -8.07 -5.58 23.38
N ASN A 145 -6.79 -5.92 23.24
CA ASN A 145 -5.99 -6.44 24.36
C ASN A 145 -5.85 -5.47 25.55
N SER A 146 -6.03 -4.17 25.31
CA SER A 146 -5.97 -3.12 26.35
C SER A 146 -7.31 -2.92 27.07
N ASP A 147 -8.41 -3.45 26.53
CA ASP A 147 -9.77 -3.26 27.06
C ASP A 147 -10.31 -4.58 27.62
N SER A 148 -11.05 -4.50 28.72
CA SER A 148 -11.60 -5.70 29.38
C SER A 148 -12.91 -6.19 28.75
N GLN A 149 -13.64 -5.33 28.04
CA GLN A 149 -14.94 -5.66 27.47
C GLN A 149 -14.95 -5.48 25.95
N PRO A 150 -15.53 -6.44 25.20
CA PRO A 150 -15.67 -6.30 23.77
C PRO A 150 -16.73 -5.26 23.41
N VAL A 151 -16.48 -4.48 22.36
CA VAL A 151 -17.48 -3.59 21.77
C VAL A 151 -18.38 -4.43 20.86
N ILE A 152 -19.69 -4.41 21.10
CA ILE A 152 -20.68 -5.17 20.34
C ILE A 152 -21.45 -4.23 19.41
N LEU A 153 -21.51 -4.57 18.13
CA LEU A 153 -22.16 -3.79 17.09
C LEU A 153 -23.01 -4.71 16.21
N GLN A 154 -24.15 -4.24 15.72
CA GLN A 154 -25.04 -5.04 14.85
C GLN A 154 -24.72 -4.84 13.37
N ASP A 155 -24.19 -3.66 13.03
CA ASP A 155 -23.95 -3.23 11.67
C ASP A 155 -22.46 -3.33 11.30
N PHE A 156 -22.19 -3.76 10.06
CA PHE A 156 -20.82 -3.98 9.60
C PHE A 156 -20.07 -2.67 9.38
N GLU A 157 -20.72 -1.66 8.80
CA GLU A 157 -20.11 -0.35 8.56
C GLU A 157 -19.68 0.29 9.89
N SER A 158 -20.56 0.20 10.89
CA SER A 158 -20.29 0.64 12.26
C SER A 158 -19.09 -0.10 12.87
N ALA A 159 -19.00 -1.41 12.64
CA ALA A 159 -17.88 -2.23 13.12
C ALA A 159 -16.56 -1.91 12.40
N GLN A 160 -16.60 -1.69 11.08
CA GLN A 160 -15.44 -1.24 10.31
C GLN A 160 -14.95 0.12 10.80
N LYS A 161 -15.86 1.08 10.99
CA LYS A 161 -15.53 2.40 11.52
C LYS A 161 -14.92 2.32 12.91
N ALA A 162 -15.53 1.55 13.81
CA ALA A 162 -15.00 1.37 15.16
C ALA A 162 -13.61 0.71 15.16
N MET A 163 -13.33 -0.18 14.23
CA MET A 163 -12.02 -0.82 14.07
C MET A 163 -10.98 0.13 13.46
N ALA A 164 -11.39 0.93 12.48
CA ALA A 164 -10.54 1.87 11.74
C ALA A 164 -10.21 3.15 12.52
N ASP A 165 -11.14 3.63 13.35
CA ASP A 165 -10.93 4.79 14.19
C ASP A 165 -10.09 4.39 15.43
N LEU A 166 -8.90 4.97 15.52
CA LEU A 166 -7.98 4.84 16.66
C LEU A 166 -8.18 6.06 17.57
N ASN A 167 -9.19 6.00 18.44
CA ASN A 167 -9.58 7.13 19.28
C ASN A 167 -8.97 7.04 20.68
N GLY A 168 -7.99 7.88 20.97
CA GLY A 168 -7.43 8.02 22.32
C GLY A 168 -6.56 6.85 22.76
N ILE A 169 -5.80 6.28 21.83
CA ILE A 169 -4.86 5.20 22.14
C ILE A 169 -3.76 5.73 23.06
N SER A 170 -3.65 5.17 24.27
CA SER A 170 -2.58 5.54 25.21
C SER A 170 -1.22 5.12 24.66
N VAL A 171 -0.40 6.13 24.32
CA VAL A 171 0.95 6.00 23.75
C VAL A 171 1.95 5.66 24.86
N ILE A 172 2.01 6.53 25.86
CA ILE A 172 2.96 6.46 26.97
C ILE A 172 2.41 7.25 28.17
N PRO A 173 2.56 6.77 29.41
CA PRO A 173 2.25 7.55 30.58
C PRO A 173 3.23 8.72 30.71
N ILE A 174 2.71 9.89 31.08
CA ILE A 174 3.47 11.14 31.20
C ILE A 174 4.62 11.01 32.21
N SER A 175 4.50 10.15 33.22
CA SER A 175 5.54 9.87 34.21
C SER A 175 6.85 9.31 33.62
N TYR A 176 6.80 8.75 32.40
CA TYR A 176 7.98 8.25 31.69
C TYR A 176 8.65 9.33 30.81
N LEU A 177 8.07 10.52 30.75
CA LEU A 177 8.58 11.65 29.98
C LEU A 177 9.28 12.67 30.89
N SER A 178 10.29 13.33 30.35
CA SER A 178 11.07 14.37 31.03
C SER A 178 10.73 15.71 30.39
N LYS A 179 10.36 16.69 31.23
CA LYS A 179 9.98 18.03 30.76
C LYS A 179 11.10 18.70 29.96
N GLY A 180 10.72 19.51 28.98
CA GLY A 180 11.62 20.25 28.10
C GLY A 180 12.31 19.39 27.03
N HIS A 181 11.83 18.16 26.79
CA HIS A 181 12.42 17.26 25.81
C HIS A 181 11.48 17.01 24.62
N ASN A 182 12.09 16.71 23.48
CA ASN A 182 11.38 16.32 22.27
C ASN A 182 11.35 14.81 22.12
N TYR A 183 10.21 14.30 21.66
CA TYR A 183 9.95 12.89 21.48
C TYR A 183 9.42 12.64 20.07
N ASN A 184 9.61 11.40 19.61
CA ASN A 184 9.18 10.91 18.32
C ASN A 184 8.40 9.61 18.53
N ALA A 185 7.08 9.66 18.28
CA ALA A 185 6.24 8.47 18.21
C ALA A 185 6.29 7.90 16.79
N ARG A 186 6.64 6.63 16.69
CA ARG A 186 6.63 5.86 15.45
C ARG A 186 5.47 4.87 15.52
N ILE A 187 4.54 4.98 14.57
CA ILE A 187 3.36 4.12 14.54
C ILE A 187 3.26 3.45 13.18
N LYS A 188 2.89 2.17 13.22
CA LYS A 188 2.49 1.40 12.05
C LYS A 188 1.41 0.40 12.45
N VAL A 189 0.55 0.08 11.51
CA VAL A 189 -0.50 -0.92 11.71
C VAL A 189 -0.26 -2.06 10.74
N LYS A 190 -0.25 -3.26 11.29
CA LYS A 190 -0.18 -4.50 10.55
C LYS A 190 -1.51 -5.19 10.68
N ILE A 191 -1.94 -5.82 9.61
CA ILE A 191 -3.02 -6.80 9.69
C ILE A 191 -2.34 -8.14 9.75
N ASP A 192 -2.62 -8.90 10.81
CA ASP A 192 -1.94 -10.15 11.06
C ASP A 192 -2.75 -11.33 10.55
N LYS A 193 -2.04 -12.29 9.96
CA LYS A 193 -2.58 -13.60 9.62
C LYS A 193 -3.10 -14.27 10.90
N VAL A 194 -4.37 -14.68 10.90
CA VAL A 194 -4.89 -15.57 11.93
C VAL A 194 -4.11 -16.88 11.88
N ARG A 195 -3.15 -17.05 12.79
CA ARG A 195 -2.44 -18.32 12.96
C ARG A 195 -3.43 -19.30 13.58
N LEU A 196 -4.03 -20.15 12.75
CA LEU A 196 -4.84 -21.28 13.23
C LEU A 196 -3.90 -22.29 13.90
N PRO A 197 -4.13 -22.65 15.17
CA PRO A 197 -3.24 -23.54 15.90
C PRO A 197 -3.52 -25.01 15.56
N PHE A 198 -3.41 -25.46 14.30
CA PHE A 198 -3.50 -26.90 13.96
C PHE A 198 -2.80 -27.26 12.65
N ASN A 199 -2.21 -28.46 12.60
CA ASN A 199 -1.47 -29.09 11.50
C ASN A 199 -2.39 -29.54 10.34
N MET A 200 -3.35 -28.73 9.96
CA MET A 200 -4.18 -28.99 8.79
C MET A 200 -3.67 -28.08 7.67
N GLU A 201 -3.30 -28.67 6.53
CA GLU A 201 -2.97 -27.97 5.29
C GLU A 201 -4.22 -27.26 4.74
N TYR A 202 -4.61 -26.19 5.42
CA TYR A 202 -5.76 -25.40 5.05
C TYR A 202 -5.35 -24.47 3.92
N VAL A 203 -5.86 -24.73 2.71
CA VAL A 203 -5.79 -23.83 1.56
C VAL A 203 -6.68 -22.61 1.85
N LEU A 204 -6.25 -21.75 2.77
CA LEU A 204 -6.96 -20.52 3.09
C LEU A 204 -6.48 -19.46 2.10
N PHE A 205 -7.27 -19.27 1.05
CA PHE A 205 -7.22 -18.08 0.19
C PHE A 205 -7.28 -16.77 1.00
N PHE A 206 -7.73 -16.84 2.26
CA PHE A 206 -7.72 -15.75 3.22
C PHE A 206 -6.32 -15.31 3.69
N VAL A 207 -5.28 -16.16 3.59
CA VAL A 207 -3.94 -15.81 4.11
C VAL A 207 -3.36 -14.58 3.42
N SER A 208 -3.59 -14.43 2.12
CA SER A 208 -3.14 -13.26 1.35
C SER A 208 -4.00 -12.03 1.63
N LEU A 209 -5.24 -12.20 2.10
CA LEU A 209 -6.14 -11.09 2.43
C LEU A 209 -5.67 -10.32 3.66
N TRP A 210 -5.01 -11.01 4.59
CA TRP A 210 -4.52 -10.42 5.84
C TRP A 210 -3.07 -9.94 5.75
N ASP A 211 -2.42 -9.99 4.58
CA ASP A 211 -0.99 -9.70 4.46
C ASP A 211 -0.75 -8.25 4.02
N PHE A 212 -0.93 -7.29 4.94
CA PHE A 212 -0.60 -5.90 4.66
C PHE A 212 -0.22 -5.09 5.89
N GLU A 213 0.61 -4.07 5.65
CA GLU A 213 1.15 -3.16 6.65
C GLU A 213 1.04 -1.73 6.13
N THR A 214 0.69 -0.79 7.02
CA THR A 214 0.73 0.64 6.70
C THR A 214 2.16 1.15 6.69
N PRO A 215 2.46 2.24 5.95
CA PRO A 215 3.73 2.94 6.10
C PRO A 215 4.04 3.32 7.55
N LEU A 216 5.32 3.52 7.85
CA LEU A 216 5.75 3.98 9.17
C LEU A 216 5.49 5.49 9.32
N TYR A 217 4.56 5.86 10.19
CA TYR A 217 4.27 7.25 10.52
C TYR A 217 5.14 7.72 11.68
N LYS A 218 5.77 8.89 11.55
CA LYS A 218 6.62 9.49 12.58
C LYS A 218 6.02 10.83 13.00
N ILE A 219 5.63 10.95 14.26
CA ILE A 219 5.01 12.16 14.81
C ILE A 219 5.88 12.67 15.94
N ARG A 220 6.25 13.95 15.86
CA ARG A 220 7.03 14.63 16.89
C ARG A 220 6.09 15.29 17.90
N PHE A 221 6.43 15.20 19.17
CA PHE A 221 5.75 15.91 20.25
C PHE A 221 6.75 16.31 21.34
N SER A 222 6.45 17.38 22.07
CA SER A 222 7.24 17.84 23.20
C SER A 222 6.48 17.63 24.50
N TYR A 223 7.23 17.45 25.59
CA TYR A 223 6.71 17.40 26.94
C TYR A 223 7.65 18.14 27.89
#